data_AF-A0A914YN02-F1
#
_entry.id   AF-A0A914YN02-F1
#
_cell.length_a   1.000
_cell.length_b   1.000
_cell.length_c   1.000
_cell.angle_alpha   90.00
_cell.angle_beta   90.00
_cell.angle_gamma   90.00
#
_symmetry.space_group_name_H-M   'P 1'
#
loop_
_entity.id
_entity.type
_entity.pdbx_description
1 polymer ?
#
loop_
_entity_poly.entity_id
_entity_poly.type
_entity_poly.pdbx_seq_one_letter_code
_entity_poly.pdbx_strand_id
1 'polypeptide(L)'
;MRGKDKSAARPVKTLAAQGLNTTSGLKDALILTKTNARSRVHRAGYIDYIGVLEFDAKGKIIGEQRFLGLFTSSAYNRRPWEIPLVRQRHEHVMKQSGLAPASHSGKALRHILETLPREELFQSSEDELFRTAMGVLGLQERVRSRLFLRRDKYSRFISALVYLPRERFNTDVRLRIEAMLKEALHGECT
;
A
#
# COMPACT_ATOMS: atom_id res chain seq x y z
N MET A 1 1.04 -21.47 -3.87
CA MET A 1 2.37 -21.53 -3.23
C MET A 1 2.24 -20.96 -1.83
N ARG A 2 2.57 -21.73 -0.79
CA ARG A 2 2.69 -21.27 0.60
C ARG A 2 4.15 -21.50 1.01
N GLY A 3 5.02 -20.54 0.75
CA GLY A 3 6.30 -20.50 1.44
C GLY A 3 6.02 -20.31 2.93
N LYS A 4 6.50 -21.21 3.80
CA LYS A 4 6.51 -20.92 5.22
C LYS A 4 7.55 -19.81 5.41
N ASP A 5 7.09 -18.57 5.52
CA ASP A 5 7.91 -17.45 5.99
C ASP A 5 8.50 -17.88 7.35
N LYS A 6 9.81 -18.08 7.37
CA LYS A 6 10.55 -18.57 8.55
C LYS A 6 10.98 -17.41 9.46
N SER A 7 10.65 -16.17 9.12
CA SER A 7 11.05 -15.02 9.93
C SER A 7 10.31 -15.00 11.27
N ALA A 8 11.05 -14.83 12.36
CA ALA A 8 10.46 -14.68 13.69
C ALA A 8 9.62 -13.40 13.74
N ALA A 9 8.40 -13.49 14.29
CA ALA A 9 7.54 -12.34 14.49
C ALA A 9 8.27 -11.27 15.33
N ARG A 10 8.38 -10.05 14.78
CA ARG A 10 9.05 -8.94 15.46
C ARG A 10 8.06 -8.27 16.43
N PRO A 11 8.51 -7.81 17.61
CA PRO A 11 7.64 -7.13 18.56
C PRO A 11 6.97 -5.89 17.97
N VAL A 12 5.66 -5.74 18.18
CA VAL A 12 4.88 -4.58 17.70
C VAL A 12 5.37 -3.27 18.32
N LYS A 13 6.05 -3.30 19.47
CA LYS A 13 6.70 -2.12 20.07
C LYS A 13 7.67 -1.40 19.11
N THR A 14 8.28 -2.13 18.17
CA THR A 14 9.19 -1.55 17.17
C THR A 14 8.44 -0.86 16.01
N LEU A 15 7.11 -0.91 15.97
CA LEU A 15 6.24 -0.12 15.10
C LEU A 15 5.74 1.16 15.78
N ALA A 16 6.12 1.39 17.05
CA ALA A 16 5.75 2.61 17.74
C ALA A 16 6.24 3.83 16.97
N ALA A 17 5.54 4.96 17.10
CA ALA A 17 5.95 6.25 16.54
C ALA A 17 7.29 6.81 17.07
N GLN A 18 8.07 6.02 17.81
CA GLN A 18 9.43 6.37 18.24
C GLN A 18 10.31 6.58 16.99
N GLY A 19 10.50 7.84 16.60
CA GLY A 19 11.30 8.23 15.43
C GLY A 19 10.53 8.94 14.31
N LEU A 20 9.21 9.12 14.42
CA LEU A 20 8.48 10.04 13.52
C LEU A 20 8.71 11.48 14.00
N ASN A 21 9.48 12.27 13.25
CA ASN A 21 9.65 13.69 13.51
C ASN A 21 8.31 14.42 13.24
N THR A 22 7.73 14.94 14.31
CA THR A 22 6.43 15.62 14.34
C THR A 22 6.53 17.05 13.81
N THR A 23 6.40 17.22 12.50
CA THR A 23 6.23 18.57 11.90
C THR A 23 5.04 18.66 10.94
N SER A 24 4.25 17.61 10.81
CA SER A 24 3.14 17.57 9.85
C SER A 24 1.86 17.07 10.52
N GLY A 25 0.74 17.71 10.17
CA GLY A 25 -0.52 17.68 10.93
C GLY A 25 -1.29 16.34 10.90
N LEU A 26 -2.63 16.41 10.95
CA LEU A 26 -3.56 15.26 11.05
C LEU A 26 -3.27 14.06 10.12
N LYS A 27 -2.56 14.25 9.00
CA LYS A 27 -2.14 13.18 8.08
C LYS A 27 -1.13 12.20 8.69
N ASP A 28 -0.37 12.62 9.69
CA ASP A 28 0.61 11.79 10.40
C ASP A 28 0.06 11.19 11.71
N ALA A 29 -1.17 11.53 12.10
CA ALA A 29 -1.84 10.98 13.27
C ALA A 29 -2.22 9.49 13.12
N LEU A 30 -2.22 8.96 11.88
CA LEU A 30 -2.61 7.60 11.57
C LEU A 30 -1.46 6.82 10.92
N ILE A 31 -1.06 5.73 11.56
CA ILE A 31 -0.06 4.78 11.07
C ILE A 31 -0.80 3.57 10.51
N LEU A 32 -0.65 3.32 9.22
CA LEU A 32 -1.14 2.11 8.56
C LEU A 32 0.04 1.32 8.01
N THR A 33 0.24 0.10 8.51
CA THR A 33 1.29 -0.81 8.05
C THR A 33 0.88 -2.26 8.29
N LYS A 34 1.74 -3.21 7.96
CA LYS A 34 1.59 -4.63 8.30
C LYS A 34 2.63 -5.03 9.32
N THR A 35 2.25 -5.96 10.18
CA THR A 35 3.21 -6.71 11.00
C THR A 35 3.82 -7.84 10.17
N ASN A 36 4.95 -8.38 10.63
CA ASN A 36 5.50 -9.64 10.10
C ASN A 36 4.95 -10.87 10.82
N ALA A 37 3.90 -10.71 11.63
CA ALA A 37 3.17 -11.81 12.22
C ALA A 37 1.97 -12.18 11.33
N ARG A 38 1.72 -13.49 11.19
CA ARG A 38 0.53 -14.01 10.52
C ARG A 38 -0.62 -14.14 11.52
N SER A 39 -1.82 -13.74 11.09
CA SER A 39 -3.04 -13.92 11.86
C SER A 39 -3.34 -15.41 12.03
N ARG A 40 -3.75 -15.79 13.24
CA ARG A 40 -4.29 -17.11 13.57
C ARG A 40 -5.82 -17.16 13.42
N VAL A 41 -6.46 -16.02 13.16
CA VAL A 41 -7.91 -15.85 13.09
C VAL A 41 -8.34 -15.52 11.66
N HIS A 42 -9.44 -16.12 11.21
CA HIS A 42 -10.07 -15.97 9.90
C HIS A 42 -9.24 -16.46 8.70
N ARG A 43 -8.01 -15.95 8.49
CA ARG A 43 -7.08 -16.43 7.47
C ARG A 43 -5.62 -16.19 7.86
N ALA A 44 -4.70 -16.98 7.33
CA ALA A 44 -3.26 -16.81 7.51
C ALA A 44 -2.67 -15.66 6.67
N GLY A 45 -3.17 -14.43 6.87
CA GLY A 45 -2.63 -13.19 6.30
C GLY A 45 -1.73 -12.47 7.30
N TYR A 46 -0.84 -11.59 6.83
CA TYR A 46 -0.12 -10.68 7.74
C TYR A 46 -1.10 -9.75 8.44
N ILE A 47 -0.90 -9.56 9.74
CA ILE A 47 -1.78 -8.73 10.58
C ILE A 47 -1.59 -7.27 10.20
N ASP A 48 -2.69 -6.59 9.90
CA ASP A 48 -2.78 -5.15 9.69
C ASP A 48 -2.58 -4.41 11.03
N TYR A 49 -1.73 -3.38 11.00
CA TYR A 49 -1.44 -2.50 12.11
C TYR A 49 -2.03 -1.13 11.83
N ILE A 50 -2.92 -0.68 12.71
CA ILE A 50 -3.47 0.67 12.70
C ILE A 50 -3.08 1.34 14.02
N GLY A 51 -2.19 2.32 13.96
CA GLY A 51 -1.80 3.16 15.09
C GLY A 51 -2.49 4.51 14.98
N VAL A 52 -3.20 4.93 16.03
CA VAL A 52 -3.77 6.27 16.16
C VAL A 52 -2.98 7.01 17.23
N LEU A 53 -2.28 8.06 16.83
CA LEU A 53 -1.46 8.86 17.72
C LEU A 53 -2.31 9.87 18.48
N GLU A 54 -2.06 9.96 19.77
CA GLU A 54 -2.67 10.93 20.66
C GLU A 54 -1.68 12.08 20.88
N PHE A 55 -2.16 13.32 20.76
CA PHE A 55 -1.35 14.52 20.86
C PHE A 55 -1.82 15.40 22.02
N ASP A 56 -0.88 16.06 22.69
CA ASP A 56 -1.21 17.14 23.61
C ASP A 56 -1.60 18.44 22.88
N ALA A 57 -2.01 19.46 23.64
CA ALA A 57 -2.36 20.78 23.09
C ALA A 57 -1.20 21.49 22.36
N LYS A 58 0.05 21.03 22.53
CA LYS A 58 1.24 21.56 21.87
C LYS A 58 1.64 20.72 20.64
N GLY A 59 0.85 19.72 20.26
CA GLY A 59 1.11 18.84 19.12
C GLY A 59 2.18 17.78 19.38
N LYS A 60 2.53 17.51 20.65
CA LYS A 60 3.47 16.44 21.01
C LYS A 60 2.72 15.14 21.20
N ILE A 61 3.27 14.04 20.66
CA ILE A 61 2.71 12.70 20.84
C ILE A 61 2.83 12.30 22.32
N ILE A 62 1.69 12.01 22.94
CA ILE A 62 1.57 11.55 24.33
C ILE A 62 1.13 10.09 24.44
N GLY A 63 0.61 9.51 23.36
CA GLY A 63 0.09 8.15 23.36
C GLY A 63 -0.08 7.57 21.96
N GLU A 64 -0.34 6.27 21.90
CA GLU A 64 -0.69 5.56 20.67
C GLU A 64 -1.71 4.46 20.98
N GLN A 65 -2.87 4.54 20.36
CA GLN A 65 -3.86 3.46 20.35
C GLN A 65 -3.61 2.54 19.17
N ARG A 66 -3.44 1.24 19.44
CA ARG A 66 -3.07 0.25 18.43
C ARG A 66 -4.20 -0.73 18.19
N PHE A 67 -4.62 -0.86 16.94
CA PHE A 67 -5.55 -1.88 16.48
C PHE A 67 -4.79 -2.86 15.60
N LEU A 68 -4.87 -4.14 15.98
CA LEU A 68 -4.23 -5.26 15.29
C LEU A 68 -5.30 -6.20 14.80
N GLY A 69 -5.31 -6.52 13.52
CA GLY A 69 -6.28 -7.45 12.98
C GLY A 69 -6.09 -7.74 11.50
N LEU A 70 -7.15 -8.22 10.87
CA LEU A 70 -7.23 -8.28 9.43
C LEU A 70 -8.36 -7.38 8.97
N PHE A 71 -8.16 -6.66 7.88
CA PHE A 71 -9.28 -6.04 7.19
C PHE A 71 -10.32 -7.09 6.78
N THR A 72 -11.59 -6.79 7.02
CA THR A 72 -12.73 -7.60 6.61
C THR A 72 -12.97 -7.46 5.10
N SER A 73 -13.78 -8.34 4.52
CA SER A 73 -14.18 -8.26 3.10
C SER A 73 -14.81 -6.90 2.72
N SER A 74 -15.50 -6.24 3.65
CA SER A 74 -16.11 -4.93 3.39
C SER A 74 -15.08 -3.84 3.09
N ALA A 75 -13.90 -3.88 3.72
CA ALA A 75 -12.81 -2.94 3.42
C ALA A 75 -12.22 -3.15 2.01
N TYR A 76 -12.28 -4.37 1.47
CA TYR A 76 -11.83 -4.68 0.12
C TYR A 76 -12.87 -4.34 -0.95
N ASN A 77 -14.17 -4.45 -0.63
CA ASN A 77 -15.25 -4.24 -1.58
C ASN A 77 -15.79 -2.80 -1.60
N ARG A 78 -15.51 -2.00 -0.56
CA ARG A 78 -15.94 -0.61 -0.47
C ARG A 78 -15.19 0.26 -1.49
N ARG A 79 -15.88 1.25 -2.07
CA ARG A 79 -15.24 2.17 -3.02
C ARG A 79 -14.15 2.98 -2.33
N PRO A 80 -12.99 3.23 -2.96
CA PRO A 80 -11.89 3.98 -2.34
C PRO A 80 -12.32 5.33 -1.74
N TRP A 81 -13.18 6.08 -2.43
CA TRP A 81 -13.68 7.39 -1.99
C TRP A 81 -14.74 7.32 -0.89
N GLU A 82 -15.21 6.14 -0.49
CA GLU A 82 -16.09 5.97 0.69
C GLU A 82 -15.30 5.71 1.97
N ILE A 83 -13.98 5.52 1.86
CA ILE A 83 -13.08 5.30 3.00
C ILE A 83 -12.36 6.63 3.27
N PRO A 84 -12.53 7.28 4.44
CA PRO A 84 -12.11 8.67 4.66
C PRO A 84 -10.66 8.99 4.29
N LEU A 85 -9.70 8.16 4.74
CA LEU A 85 -8.28 8.35 4.43
C LEU A 85 -7.97 8.14 2.94
N VAL A 86 -8.55 7.09 2.37
CA VAL A 86 -8.32 6.75 0.96
C VAL A 86 -8.97 7.77 0.03
N ARG A 87 -10.12 8.33 0.42
CA ARG A 87 -10.79 9.42 -0.28
C ARG A 87 -9.86 10.62 -0.45
N GLN A 88 -9.17 11.05 0.61
CA GLN A 88 -8.24 12.17 0.53
C GLN A 88 -7.11 11.91 -0.46
N ARG A 89 -6.54 10.70 -0.46
CA ARG A 89 -5.49 10.32 -1.41
C ARG A 89 -6.01 10.22 -2.84
N HIS A 90 -7.19 9.64 -3.03
CA HIS A 90 -7.87 9.59 -4.32
C HIS A 90 -8.10 11.01 -4.88
N GLU A 91 -8.64 11.91 -4.06
CA GLU A 91 -8.88 13.31 -4.44
C GLU A 91 -7.56 14.03 -4.77
N HIS A 92 -6.50 13.80 -4.00
CA HIS A 92 -5.17 14.32 -4.28
C HIS A 92 -4.69 13.88 -5.67
N VAL A 93 -4.72 12.57 -5.97
CA VAL A 93 -4.27 12.04 -7.26
C VAL A 93 -5.08 12.60 -8.42
N MET A 94 -6.41 12.62 -8.30
CA MET A 94 -7.28 13.17 -9.33
C MET A 94 -6.99 14.66 -9.57
N LYS A 95 -6.83 15.45 -8.51
CA LYS A 95 -6.50 16.88 -8.61
C LYS A 95 -5.12 17.11 -9.23
N GLN A 96 -4.10 16.40 -8.76
CA GLN A 96 -2.71 16.53 -9.21
C GLN A 96 -2.54 16.09 -10.67
N SER A 97 -3.37 15.16 -11.15
CA SER A 97 -3.32 14.70 -12.54
C SER A 97 -3.65 15.79 -13.57
N GLY A 98 -4.39 16.83 -13.17
CA GLY A 98 -4.90 17.86 -14.09
C GLY A 98 -5.93 17.35 -15.10
N LEU A 99 -6.34 16.08 -15.03
CA LEU A 99 -7.31 15.49 -15.94
C LEU A 99 -8.72 15.90 -15.57
N ALA A 100 -9.50 16.34 -16.55
CA ALA A 100 -10.92 16.61 -16.34
C ALA A 100 -11.65 15.31 -15.93
N PRO A 101 -12.43 15.27 -14.83
CA PRO A 101 -13.06 14.04 -14.33
C PRO A 101 -13.97 13.34 -15.34
N ALA A 102 -14.58 14.10 -16.25
CA ALA A 102 -15.46 13.57 -17.29
C ALA A 102 -14.72 13.09 -18.56
N SER A 103 -13.43 13.41 -18.70
CA SER A 103 -12.61 12.99 -19.84
C SER A 103 -12.38 11.48 -19.86
N HIS A 104 -12.00 10.95 -21.02
CA HIS A 104 -11.66 9.53 -21.15
C HIS A 104 -10.54 9.13 -20.18
N SER A 105 -9.42 9.87 -20.17
CA SER A 105 -8.28 9.63 -19.28
C SER A 105 -8.63 9.85 -17.80
N GLY A 106 -9.51 10.82 -17.48
CA GLY A 106 -9.99 11.03 -16.11
C GLY A 106 -10.84 9.86 -15.59
N LYS A 107 -11.72 9.30 -16.43
CA LYS A 107 -12.49 8.09 -16.11
C LYS A 107 -11.57 6.87 -15.96
N ALA A 108 -10.57 6.75 -16.83
CA ALA A 108 -9.58 5.68 -16.76
C ALA A 108 -8.75 5.74 -15.47
N LEU A 109 -8.27 6.92 -15.09
CA LEU A 109 -7.53 7.13 -13.84
C LEU A 109 -8.38 6.77 -12.61
N ARG A 110 -9.65 7.18 -12.60
CA ARG A 110 -10.59 6.80 -11.52
C ARG A 110 -10.75 5.28 -11.42
N HIS A 111 -10.88 4.60 -12.56
CA HIS A 111 -10.98 3.14 -12.59
C HIS A 111 -9.69 2.44 -12.14
N ILE A 112 -8.52 2.99 -12.48
CA ILE A 112 -7.23 2.50 -11.98
C ILE A 112 -7.20 2.61 -10.45
N LEU A 113 -7.58 3.76 -9.88
CA LEU A 113 -7.63 3.95 -8.42
C LEU A 113 -8.64 3.02 -7.73
N GLU A 114 -9.70 2.61 -8.42
CA GLU A 114 -10.68 1.63 -7.93
C GLU A 114 -10.17 0.19 -7.96
N THR A 115 -9.32 -0.16 -8.93
CA THR A 115 -8.82 -1.53 -9.15
C THR A 115 -7.43 -1.79 -8.58
N LEU A 116 -6.70 -0.73 -8.18
CA LEU A 116 -5.41 -0.88 -7.51
C LEU A 116 -5.53 -1.75 -6.25
N PRO A 117 -4.48 -2.53 -5.93
CA PRO A 117 -4.45 -3.29 -4.70
C PRO A 117 -4.70 -2.39 -3.50
N ARG A 118 -5.58 -2.86 -2.62
CA ARG A 118 -6.07 -2.07 -1.49
C ARG A 118 -4.95 -1.57 -0.58
N GLU A 119 -3.88 -2.36 -0.45
CA GLU A 119 -2.67 -1.99 0.29
C GLU A 119 -1.97 -0.75 -0.29
N GLU A 120 -1.97 -0.57 -1.61
CA GLU A 120 -1.38 0.65 -2.22
C GLU A 120 -2.20 1.88 -1.88
N LEU A 121 -3.53 1.76 -1.83
CA LEU A 121 -4.41 2.85 -1.42
C LEU A 121 -4.22 3.20 0.07
N PHE A 122 -3.97 2.22 0.94
CA PHE A 122 -3.82 2.40 2.38
C PHE A 122 -2.42 2.75 2.86
N GLN A 123 -1.37 2.30 2.18
CA GLN A 123 0.00 2.44 2.68
C GLN A 123 0.84 3.46 1.89
N SER A 124 0.48 3.77 0.65
CA SER A 124 1.22 4.77 -0.14
C SER A 124 1.00 6.18 0.38
N SER A 125 2.04 7.00 0.29
CA SER A 125 1.88 8.45 0.32
C SER A 125 1.07 8.95 -0.90
N GLU A 126 0.59 10.19 -0.83
CA GLU A 126 -0.12 10.84 -1.94
C GLU A 126 0.72 10.83 -3.23
N ASP A 127 2.01 11.19 -3.12
CA ASP A 127 2.92 11.22 -4.27
C ASP A 127 3.27 9.83 -4.82
N GLU A 128 3.47 8.82 -3.95
CA GLU A 128 3.70 7.45 -4.39
C GLU A 128 2.49 6.89 -5.13
N LEU A 129 1.29 7.14 -4.60
CA LEU A 129 0.05 6.71 -5.23
C LEU A 129 -0.14 7.41 -6.58
N PHE A 130 0.13 8.72 -6.65
CA PHE A 130 0.08 9.50 -7.89
C PHE A 130 1.02 8.92 -8.95
N ARG A 131 2.30 8.72 -8.61
CA ARG A 131 3.30 8.15 -9.54
C ARG A 131 2.89 6.77 -10.03
N THR A 132 2.34 5.95 -9.15
CA THR A 132 1.87 4.60 -9.49
C THR A 132 0.67 4.66 -10.42
N ALA A 133 -0.38 5.42 -10.05
CA ALA A 133 -1.60 5.53 -10.82
C ALA A 133 -1.36 6.12 -12.22
N MET A 134 -0.58 7.21 -12.32
CA MET A 134 -0.20 7.81 -13.60
C MET A 134 0.71 6.89 -14.43
N GLY A 135 1.59 6.16 -13.76
CA GLY A 135 2.43 5.16 -14.43
C GLY A 135 1.60 4.04 -15.06
N VAL A 136 0.56 3.57 -14.37
CA VAL A 136 -0.40 2.57 -14.86
C VAL A 136 -1.26 3.15 -15.98
N LEU A 137 -1.72 4.39 -15.85
CA LEU A 137 -2.46 5.09 -16.90
C LEU A 137 -1.64 5.15 -18.20
N GLY A 138 -0.35 5.49 -18.12
CA GLY A 138 0.55 5.50 -19.28
C GLY A 138 0.77 4.12 -19.93
N LEU A 139 0.51 3.01 -19.22
CA LEU A 139 0.55 1.67 -19.82
C LEU A 139 -0.63 1.39 -20.74
N GLN A 140 -1.76 2.07 -20.53
CA GLN A 140 -2.91 1.96 -21.43
C GLN A 140 -2.61 2.61 -22.78
N GLU A 141 -1.79 3.66 -22.80
CA GLU A 141 -1.35 4.33 -24.03
C GLU A 141 -0.22 3.57 -24.73
N ARG A 142 0.65 2.90 -23.97
CA ARG A 142 1.80 2.16 -24.50
C ARG A 142 1.99 0.84 -23.76
N VAL A 143 1.70 -0.26 -24.46
CA VAL A 143 1.90 -1.62 -23.95
C VAL A 143 3.39 -1.88 -23.69
N ARG A 144 3.80 -1.80 -22.42
CA ARG A 144 5.16 -2.06 -21.94
C ARG A 144 5.12 -2.77 -20.60
N SER A 145 6.17 -3.52 -20.29
CA SER A 145 6.36 -4.04 -18.94
C SER A 145 6.80 -2.92 -18.00
N ARG A 146 6.27 -2.89 -16.77
CA ARG A 146 6.64 -1.89 -15.76
C ARG A 146 6.59 -2.47 -14.36
N LEU A 147 7.54 -2.07 -13.53
CA LEU A 147 7.64 -2.42 -12.12
C LEU A 147 7.44 -1.15 -11.27
N PHE A 148 6.55 -1.23 -10.30
CA PHE A 148 6.40 -0.24 -9.24
C PHE A 148 6.84 -0.87 -7.92
N LEU A 149 7.79 -0.23 -7.25
CA LEU A 149 8.27 -0.64 -5.93
C LEU A 149 7.86 0.42 -4.91
N ARG A 150 7.32 -0.04 -3.79
CA ARG A 150 7.05 0.79 -2.62
C ARG A 150 7.64 0.13 -1.39
N ARG A 151 8.45 0.87 -0.64
CA ARG A 151 8.96 0.41 0.66
C ARG A 151 7.97 0.82 1.74
N ASP A 152 7.68 -0.10 2.66
CA ASP A 152 6.90 0.23 3.84
C ASP A 152 7.64 1.27 4.71
N LYS A 153 6.90 2.09 5.46
CA LYS A 153 7.45 3.15 6.32
C LYS A 153 8.49 2.62 7.33
N TYR A 154 8.33 1.38 7.77
CA TYR A 154 9.26 0.73 8.72
C TYR A 154 10.27 -0.19 8.02
N SER A 155 10.37 -0.13 6.68
CA SER A 155 11.26 -0.95 5.85
C SER A 155 11.16 -2.45 6.12
N ARG A 156 9.98 -2.93 6.52
CA ARG A 156 9.75 -4.36 6.81
C ARG A 156 9.29 -5.14 5.59
N PHE A 157 8.65 -4.46 4.66
CA PHE A 157 8.10 -5.05 3.45
C PHE A 157 8.37 -4.14 2.27
N ILE A 158 8.42 -4.76 1.10
CA ILE A 158 8.44 -4.08 -0.19
C ILE A 158 7.25 -4.59 -0.97
N SER A 159 6.37 -3.68 -1.38
CA SER A 159 5.32 -3.98 -2.35
C SER A 159 5.91 -3.86 -3.75
N ALA A 160 5.71 -4.89 -4.57
CA ALA A 160 6.15 -4.92 -5.96
C ALA A 160 4.94 -5.18 -6.86
N LEU A 161 4.52 -4.16 -7.63
CA LEU A 161 3.51 -4.29 -8.67
C LEU A 161 4.16 -4.41 -10.04
N VAL A 162 3.99 -5.59 -10.64
CA VAL A 162 4.56 -5.90 -11.95
C VAL A 162 3.44 -5.95 -12.99
N TYR A 163 3.50 -5.02 -13.94
CA TYR A 163 2.61 -4.98 -15.09
C TYR A 163 3.32 -5.60 -16.29
N LEU A 164 2.65 -6.54 -16.94
CA LEU A 164 3.13 -7.26 -18.12
C LEU A 164 2.05 -7.26 -19.19
N PRO A 165 2.40 -7.18 -20.48
CA PRO A 165 1.48 -7.49 -21.57
C PRO A 165 0.92 -8.90 -21.39
N ARG A 166 -0.37 -9.08 -21.68
CA ARG A 166 -1.09 -10.35 -21.42
C ARG A 166 -0.45 -11.53 -22.14
N GLU A 167 0.08 -11.29 -23.34
CA GLU A 167 0.74 -12.27 -24.20
C GLU A 167 2.05 -12.79 -23.59
N ARG A 168 2.66 -12.02 -22.69
CA ARG A 168 3.91 -12.36 -22.00
C ARG A 168 3.69 -12.94 -20.60
N PHE A 169 2.45 -12.97 -20.12
CA PHE A 169 2.14 -13.48 -18.79
C PHE A 169 1.89 -14.99 -18.83
N ASN A 170 2.82 -15.74 -18.24
CA ASN A 170 2.62 -17.15 -17.94
C ASN A 170 3.25 -17.48 -16.57
N THR A 171 3.00 -18.70 -16.09
CA THR A 171 3.48 -19.16 -14.78
C THR A 171 5.01 -19.08 -14.68
N ASP A 172 5.74 -19.43 -15.74
CA ASP A 172 7.21 -19.45 -15.74
C ASP A 172 7.78 -18.04 -15.64
N VAL A 173 7.22 -17.09 -16.39
CA VAL A 173 7.60 -15.67 -16.32
C VAL A 173 7.29 -15.11 -14.94
N ARG A 174 6.13 -15.45 -14.36
CA ARG A 174 5.79 -15.04 -12.98
C ARG A 174 6.83 -15.55 -11.98
N LEU A 175 7.18 -16.84 -12.05
CA LEU A 175 8.15 -17.46 -11.13
C LEU A 175 9.57 -16.88 -11.32
N ARG A 176 9.98 -16.58 -12.55
CA ARG A 176 11.26 -15.93 -12.83
C ARG A 176 11.32 -14.52 -12.27
N ILE A 177 10.25 -13.74 -12.42
CA ILE A 177 10.15 -12.39 -11.85
C ILE A 177 10.20 -12.45 -10.33
N GLU A 178 9.47 -13.39 -9.73
CA GLU A 178 9.50 -13.62 -8.28
C GLU A 178 10.92 -13.93 -7.79
N ALA A 179 11.65 -14.83 -8.47
CA ALA A 179 13.02 -15.17 -8.12
C ALA A 179 13.97 -13.96 -8.26
N MET A 180 13.88 -13.20 -9.36
CA MET A 180 14.69 -12.00 -9.59
C MET A 180 14.44 -10.94 -8.51
N LEU A 181 13.17 -10.73 -8.12
CA LEU A 181 12.83 -9.77 -7.07
C LEU A 181 13.33 -10.22 -5.70
N LYS A 182 13.23 -11.52 -5.36
CA LYS A 182 13.77 -12.06 -4.11
C LYS A 182 15.28 -11.84 -4.02
N GLU A 183 16.00 -12.13 -5.10
CA GLU A 183 17.45 -11.97 -5.18
C GLU A 183 17.85 -10.50 -5.07
N ALA A 184 17.26 -9.63 -5.89
CA ALA A 184 17.62 -8.21 -5.94
C ALA A 184 17.23 -7.43 -4.68
N LEU A 185 16.18 -7.84 -3.97
CA LEU A 185 15.69 -7.18 -2.77
C LEU A 185 16.13 -7.88 -1.47
N HIS A 186 16.89 -8.98 -1.58
CA HIS A 186 17.29 -9.84 -0.46
C HIS A 186 16.10 -10.21 0.44
N GLY A 187 14.96 -10.53 -0.17
CA GLY A 187 13.68 -10.72 0.50
C GLY A 187 13.03 -12.07 0.20
N GLU A 188 12.00 -12.41 0.98
CA GLU A 188 11.10 -13.52 0.68
C GLU A 188 9.80 -12.98 0.05
N CYS A 189 9.35 -13.62 -1.03
CA CYS A 189 8.09 -13.30 -1.69
C CYS A 189 6.97 -14.17 -1.13
N THR A 190 5.83 -13.55 -0.85
CA THR A 190 4.71 -14.14 -0.10
C THR A 190 3.47 -14.34 -0.94
#